data_AF-A0A5B7FUS0-F1
#
_entry.id   AF-A0A5B7FUS0-F1
#
_cell.length_a   1.000
_cell.length_b   1.000
_cell.length_c   1.000
_cell.angle_alpha   90.00
_cell.angle_beta   90.00
_cell.angle_gamma   90.00
#
_symmetry.space_group_name_H-M   'P 1'
#
loop_
_entity.id
_entity.type
_entity.pdbx_description
1 polymer ?
#
loop_
_entity_poly.entity_id
_entity_poly.type
_entity_poly.pdbx_seq_one_letter_code
_entity_poly.pdbx_strand_id
1 'polypeptide(L)'
;MPQYKNPFEKGRLLLQFLVDFPSQIPLDRIRKLEKILPTRPEVIVPDDGEEVNLVELDHNQRGRRHNHIYDDDDDDHHGGRQHVQCQTS
;
A
#
# COMPACT_ATOMS: atom_id res chain seq x y z
N MET A 1 8.58 -7.67 30.16
CA MET A 1 9.64 -6.91 30.83
C MET A 1 9.08 -6.29 32.11
N PRO A 2 9.79 -6.34 33.25
CA PRO A 2 9.34 -5.70 34.48
C PRO A 2 9.31 -4.18 34.34
N GLN A 3 8.29 -3.53 34.90
CA GLN A 3 8.24 -2.06 34.92
C GLN A 3 9.20 -1.52 35.99
N TYR A 4 9.89 -0.41 35.69
CA TYR A 4 10.77 0.25 36.64
C TYR A 4 9.97 0.64 37.91
N LYS A 5 10.48 0.29 39.09
CA LYS A 5 9.84 0.42 40.42
C LYS A 5 8.62 -0.49 40.69
N ASN A 6 8.19 -1.33 39.74
CA ASN A 6 7.11 -2.30 39.98
C ASN A 6 7.53 -3.72 39.52
N PRO A 7 8.40 -4.40 40.30
CA PRO A 7 9.05 -5.64 39.87
C PRO A 7 8.10 -6.83 39.70
N PHE A 8 6.88 -6.75 40.25
CA PHE A 8 5.84 -7.77 40.13
C PHE A 8 4.94 -7.59 38.90
N GLU A 9 4.94 -6.39 38.29
CA GLU A 9 4.16 -6.14 37.08
C GLU A 9 4.97 -6.47 35.82
N LYS A 10 4.39 -7.33 34.99
CA LYS A 10 4.94 -7.71 33.69
C LYS A 10 4.31 -6.82 32.61
N GLY A 11 5.16 -6.28 31.73
CA GLY A 11 4.71 -5.61 30.51
C GLY A 11 3.97 -6.53 29.54
N ARG A 12 3.41 -5.94 28.47
CA ARG A 12 2.60 -6.66 27.48
C ARG A 12 3.50 -7.35 26.45
N LEU A 13 3.10 -8.55 26.05
CA LEU A 13 3.61 -9.21 24.85
C LEU A 13 2.69 -8.84 23.68
N LEU A 14 3.27 -8.34 22.60
CA LEU A 14 2.54 -8.08 21.36
C LEU A 14 2.86 -9.19 20.38
N LEU A 15 1.83 -9.92 19.94
CA LEU A 15 1.95 -10.93 18.89
C LEU A 15 1.46 -10.31 17.59
N GLN A 16 2.39 -10.13 16.65
CA GLN A 16 2.05 -9.72 15.29
C GLN A 16 1.92 -10.97 14.42
N PHE A 17 0.73 -11.18 13.88
CA PHE A 17 0.49 -12.24 12.91
C PHE A 17 0.69 -11.69 11.51
N LEU A 18 1.49 -12.39 10.73
CA LEU A 18 1.59 -12.22 9.29
C LEU A 18 0.78 -13.36 8.67
N VAL A 19 -0.28 -13.01 7.94
CA VAL A 19 -1.17 -13.99 7.33
C VAL A 19 -0.76 -14.18 5.87
N ASP A 20 -0.22 -15.35 5.59
CA ASP A 20 0.13 -15.75 4.22
C ASP A 20 -1.13 -16.28 3.50
N PHE A 21 -1.60 -15.53 2.52
CA PHE A 21 -2.71 -15.94 1.68
C PHE A 21 -2.26 -16.94 0.62
N PRO A 22 -3.13 -17.88 0.21
CA PRO A 22 -2.86 -18.70 -0.96
C PRO A 22 -2.78 -17.81 -2.21
N SER A 23 -1.90 -18.15 -3.14
CA SER A 23 -1.71 -17.39 -4.38
C SER A 23 -2.96 -17.39 -5.26
N GLN A 24 -3.71 -18.49 -5.27
CA GLN A 24 -4.95 -18.64 -6.02
C GLN A 24 -5.96 -19.50 -5.26
N ILE A 25 -7.24 -19.23 -5.49
CA ILE A 25 -8.35 -20.00 -4.93
C ILE A 25 -9.04 -20.75 -6.07
N PRO A 26 -9.18 -22.08 -6.01
CA PRO A 26 -9.84 -22.83 -7.07
C PRO A 26 -11.35 -22.58 -7.06
N LEU A 27 -11.95 -22.54 -8.26
CA LEU A 27 -13.33 -22.10 -8.48
C LEU A 27 -14.37 -22.96 -7.74
N ASP A 28 -14.09 -24.24 -7.54
CA ASP A 28 -14.95 -25.18 -6.81
C ASP A 28 -15.09 -24.84 -5.32
N ARG A 29 -14.12 -24.11 -4.75
CA ARG A 29 -14.10 -23.72 -3.34
C ARG A 29 -14.77 -22.38 -3.07
N ILE A 30 -14.93 -21.52 -4.08
CA ILE A 30 -15.49 -20.17 -3.91
C ILE A 30 -16.89 -20.23 -3.29
N ARG A 31 -17.78 -21.08 -3.82
CA ARG A 31 -19.14 -21.26 -3.30
C ARG A 31 -19.19 -21.76 -1.85
N LYS A 32 -18.16 -22.49 -1.41
CA LYS A 32 -18.06 -22.96 -0.02
C LYS A 32 -17.61 -21.83 0.89
N LEU A 33 -16.67 -21.01 0.43
CA LEU A 33 -16.18 -19.85 1.17
C LEU A 33 -17.27 -18.81 1.37
N GLU A 34 -18.11 -18.54 0.37
CA GLU A 34 -19.24 -17.60 0.49
C GLU A 34 -20.26 -17.98 1.57
N LYS A 35 -20.36 -19.27 1.92
CA LYS A 35 -21.25 -19.74 2.99
C LYS A 35 -20.65 -19.60 4.39
N ILE A 36 -19.32 -19.52 4.49
CA ILE A 36 -18.57 -19.51 5.76
C ILE A 36 -18.14 -18.08 6.10
N LEU A 37 -17.84 -17.27 5.09
CA LEU A 37 -17.46 -15.87 5.25
C LEU A 37 -18.70 -14.98 5.42
N PRO A 38 -18.53 -13.78 6.00
CA PRO A 38 -19.59 -12.77 6.04
C PRO A 38 -20.13 -12.44 4.66
N THR A 39 -21.37 -11.94 4.61
CA THR A 39 -22.05 -11.53 3.37
C THR A 39 -21.19 -10.53 2.58
N ARG A 40 -21.16 -10.70 1.25
CA ARG A 40 -20.43 -9.81 0.35
C ARG A 40 -20.98 -8.38 0.48
N PRO A 41 -20.13 -7.36 0.64
CA PRO A 41 -20.58 -5.97 0.65
C PRO A 41 -21.11 -5.57 -0.73
N GLU A 42 -22.15 -4.75 -0.75
CA GLU A 42 -22.66 -4.15 -1.98
C GLU A 42 -21.65 -3.11 -2.49
N VAL A 43 -21.29 -3.22 -3.76
CA VAL A 43 -20.42 -2.25 -4.44
C VAL A 43 -21.31 -1.33 -5.26
N ILE A 44 -21.40 -0.08 -4.86
CA ILE A 44 -22.08 0.97 -5.63
C ILE A 44 -21.07 1.48 -6.65
N VAL A 45 -21.26 1.15 -7.92
CA VAL A 45 -20.42 1.63 -9.02
C VAL A 45 -20.92 3.02 -9.43
N PRO A 46 -20.05 4.05 -9.46
CA PRO A 46 -20.41 5.37 -9.96
C PRO A 46 -20.81 5.35 -11.45
N ASP A 47 -21.60 6.35 -11.88
CA ASP A 47 -22.05 6.47 -13.28
C ASP A 47 -20.88 6.70 -14.26
N ASP A 48 -19.79 7.30 -13.80
CA ASP A 48 -18.54 7.54 -14.53
C ASP A 48 -17.51 6.42 -14.34
N GLY A 49 -17.92 5.27 -13.78
CA GLY A 49 -17.03 4.13 -13.56
C GLY A 49 -16.55 3.48 -14.86
N GLU A 50 -15.24 3.26 -14.98
CA GLU A 50 -14.63 2.53 -16.09
C GLU A 50 -14.31 1.07 -15.72
N GLU A 51 -14.54 0.14 -16.65
CA GLU A 51 -14.15 -1.26 -16.49
C GLU A 51 -12.64 -1.42 -16.74
N VAL A 52 -11.94 -1.94 -15.73
CA VAL A 52 -10.48 -2.16 -15.79
C VAL A 52 -10.12 -3.58 -15.38
N ASN A 53 -9.08 -4.13 -16.00
CA ASN A 53 -8.54 -5.44 -15.66
C ASN A 53 -7.48 -5.32 -14.58
N LEU A 54 -7.55 -6.20 -13.58
CA LEU A 54 -6.49 -6.33 -12.58
C LEU A 54 -5.27 -7.02 -13.21
N VAL A 55 -4.13 -6.34 -13.17
CA VAL A 55 -2.86 -6.83 -13.71
C VAL A 55 -1.83 -6.95 -12.60
N GLU A 56 -0.90 -7.90 -12.72
CA GLU A 56 0.17 -8.07 -11.75
C GLU A 56 1.10 -6.85 -11.74
N LEU A 57 1.48 -6.43 -10.54
CA LEU A 57 2.38 -5.29 -10.36
C LEU A 57 3.83 -5.71 -10.62
N ASP A 58 4.38 -5.28 -11.76
CA ASP A 58 5.81 -5.39 -12.05
C ASP A 58 6.60 -4.34 -11.25
N HIS A 59 7.36 -4.80 -10.24
CA HIS A 59 8.18 -3.94 -9.40
C HIS A 59 9.32 -3.25 -10.17
N ASN A 60 9.75 -3.81 -11.30
CA ASN A 60 10.86 -3.25 -12.08
C ASN A 60 10.43 -2.08 -12.98
N GLN A 61 9.14 -1.97 -13.29
CA GLN A 61 8.61 -0.89 -14.14
C GLN A 61 8.54 0.46 -13.43
N ARG A 62 8.44 0.50 -12.09
CA ARG A 62 8.34 1.75 -11.32
C ARG A 62 9.58 2.64 -11.46
N GLY A 63 10.77 2.06 -11.63
CA GLY A 63 12.01 2.82 -11.83
C GLY A 63 12.12 3.52 -13.19
N ARG A 64 11.39 3.05 -14.21
CA ARG A 64 11.45 3.64 -15.56
C ARG A 64 10.53 4.84 -15.73
N ARG A 65 9.35 4.83 -15.09
CA ARG A 65 8.39 5.94 -15.20
C ARG A 65 8.85 7.21 -14.51
N HIS A 66 9.65 7.11 -13.45
CA HIS A 66 10.17 8.30 -12.77
C HIS A 66 11.26 9.03 -13.57
N ASN A 67 11.95 8.35 -14.50
CA ASN A 67 12.99 9.00 -15.32
C ASN A 67 12.43 9.73 -16.55
N HIS A 68 11.25 9.32 -17.07
CA HIS A 68 10.65 9.97 -18.23
C HIS A 68 9.89 11.27 -17.92
N ILE A 69 9.70 11.63 -16.64
CA ILE A 69 9.01 12.87 -16.25
C ILE A 69 9.98 14.07 -16.22
N TYR A 70 11.30 13.83 -16.18
CA TYR A 70 12.32 14.88 -16.08
C TYR A 70 13.13 15.10 -17.36
N ASP A 71 12.78 14.43 -18.47
CA ASP A 71 13.56 14.46 -19.71
C ASP A 71 12.83 15.21 -20.86
N ASP A 72 11.68 15.83 -20.58
CA ASP A 72 10.86 16.56 -21.58
C ASP A 72 10.81 18.08 -21.30
N ASP A 73 11.65 18.60 -20.41
CA ASP A 73 11.62 20.00 -19.94
C ASP A 73 13.03 20.65 -19.88
N ASP A 74 14.00 20.14 -20.64
CA ASP A 74 15.38 20.67 -20.70
C ASP A 74 15.72 21.27 -22.08
N ASP A 75 14.72 21.86 -22.74
CA ASP A 75 14.95 22.62 -23.99
C ASP A 75 14.22 23.95 -24.05
N ASP A 76 13.76 24.50 -22.92
CA ASP A 76 13.43 25.92 -22.85
C ASP A 76 13.27 26.41 -21.40
N HIS A 77 13.90 27.54 -21.10
CA HIS A 77 13.43 28.54 -20.13
C HIS A 77 13.86 28.47 -18.64
N HIS A 78 14.73 29.44 -18.30
CA HIS A 78 14.69 30.29 -17.09
C HIS A 78 15.41 29.85 -15.79
N GLY A 79 16.61 30.40 -15.62
CA GLY A 79 16.90 31.41 -14.60
C GLY A 79 16.52 31.15 -13.13
N GLY A 80 17.54 31.05 -12.28
CA GLY A 80 17.45 31.48 -10.87
C GLY A 80 17.41 30.37 -9.83
N ARG A 81 18.58 29.78 -9.53
CA ARG A 81 18.76 28.90 -8.37
C ARG A 81 18.70 29.74 -7.07
N GLN A 82 17.66 29.59 -6.27
CA GLN A 82 17.60 30.17 -4.93
C GLN A 82 17.21 29.09 -3.92
N HIS A 83 18.23 28.56 -3.23
CA HIS A 83 18.07 27.52 -2.21
C HIS A 83 17.73 28.21 -0.87
N VAL A 84 16.58 27.86 -0.29
CA VAL A 84 16.20 28.28 1.07
C VAL A 84 16.63 27.20 2.08
N GLN A 85 17.43 27.59 3.08
CA GLN A 85 17.76 26.74 4.23
C GLN A 85 16.85 27.09 5.41
N CYS A 86 16.16 26.10 5.96
CA CYS A 86 15.40 26.23 7.21
C CYS A 86 16.32 25.91 8.40
N GLN A 87 16.48 26.87 9.31
CA GLN A 87 17.01 26.62 10.66
C GLN A 87 15.89 26.08 11.56
N THR A 88 16.20 25.05 12.33
CA THR A 88 15.35 24.50 13.39
C THR A 88 15.54 25.30 14.68
N SER A 89 14.44 25.71 15.32
CA SER A 89 14.40 26.03 16.77
C SER A 89 13.64 24.93 17.50
#